data_AF-A0AAU7CU57-F1
#
_entry.id   AF-A0AAU7CU57-F1
#
_cell.length_a   1.000
_cell.length_b   1.000
_cell.length_c   1.000
_cell.angle_alpha   90.00
_cell.angle_beta   90.00
_cell.angle_gamma   90.00
#
_symmetry.space_group_name_H-M   'P 1'
#
loop_
_entity.id
_entity.type
_entity.pdbx_description
1 polymer ?
#
loop_
_entity_poly.entity_id
_entity_poly.type
_entity_poly.pdbx_seq_one_letter_code
_entity_poly.pdbx_strand_id
1 'polypeptide(L)'
;MSTPLQILDTNKNAKRVAVERQSQRIVSAFVITGLFFMLLPGTFLGVWNLVDISEAHLSSALRQAWLQAHGQAQIFGWIGSFILGIGLYSLTKTQSSMNFPARAAWAAWSLWTLGIALRWLARIVMWEWRIVLPFSGLLQLTSFLSFCYAIRRYGPKASASQPEAWMRTIAASTVGFLLNTCDQLWPVPPAGFRCCLTGSPACHRPGVCSSGSMGDCCSYHLGVQRALAAGICGT
;
A
#
# COMPACT_ATOMS: atom_id res chain seq x y z
N MET A 1 30.63 -1.72 -46.09
CA MET A 1 30.91 -2.75 -45.07
C MET A 1 31.20 -2.06 -43.76
N SER A 2 30.32 -2.17 -42.77
CA SER A 2 30.58 -1.64 -41.43
C SER A 2 31.66 -2.51 -40.75
N THR A 3 32.60 -1.90 -40.06
CA THR A 3 33.64 -2.65 -39.34
C THR A 3 33.03 -3.37 -38.13
N PRO A 4 33.60 -4.51 -37.67
CA PRO A 4 33.11 -5.23 -36.50
C PRO A 4 32.95 -4.37 -35.24
N LEU A 5 33.81 -3.35 -35.07
CA LEU A 5 33.73 -2.39 -33.97
C LEU A 5 32.45 -1.53 -34.03
N GLN A 6 32.10 -1.01 -35.22
CA GLN A 6 30.89 -0.22 -35.41
C GLN A 6 29.61 -1.01 -35.12
N ILE A 7 29.59 -2.30 -35.47
CA ILE A 7 28.45 -3.19 -35.19
C ILE A 7 28.30 -3.40 -33.67
N LEU A 8 29.42 -3.61 -32.95
CA LEU A 8 29.40 -3.76 -31.50
C LEU A 8 28.90 -2.50 -30.78
N ASP A 9 29.37 -1.32 -31.17
CA ASP A 9 28.96 -0.05 -30.55
C ASP A 9 27.50 0.28 -30.84
N THR A 10 27.04 0.01 -32.06
CA THR A 10 25.62 0.15 -32.42
C THR A 10 24.73 -0.75 -31.57
N ASN A 11 25.12 -2.02 -31.38
CA ASN A 11 24.38 -2.97 -30.56
C ASN A 11 24.36 -2.59 -29.08
N LYS A 12 25.48 -2.09 -28.54
CA LYS A 12 25.56 -1.58 -27.16
C LYS A 12 24.66 -0.37 -26.95
N ASN A 13 24.67 0.58 -27.89
CA ASN A 13 23.83 1.76 -27.84
C ASN A 13 22.34 1.42 -27.92
N ALA A 14 21.95 0.51 -28.82
CA ALA A 14 20.58 0.04 -28.94
C ALA A 14 20.07 -0.62 -27.64
N LYS A 15 20.90 -1.46 -26.99
CA LYS A 15 20.58 -2.06 -25.69
C LYS A 15 20.40 -1.01 -24.61
N ARG A 16 21.27 0.00 -24.55
CA ARG A 16 21.19 1.09 -23.56
C ARG A 16 19.91 1.90 -23.71
N VAL A 17 19.55 2.26 -24.95
CA VAL A 17 18.30 2.99 -25.26
C VAL A 17 17.08 2.17 -24.87
N ALA A 18 17.08 0.86 -25.14
CA ALA A 18 15.96 -0.02 -24.77
C ALA A 18 15.76 -0.10 -23.25
N VAL A 19 16.86 -0.22 -22.48
CA VAL A 19 16.83 -0.24 -21.01
C VAL A 19 16.29 1.07 -20.45
N GLU A 20 16.79 2.21 -20.94
CA GLU A 20 16.33 3.53 -20.52
C GLU A 20 14.84 3.75 -20.81
N ARG A 21 14.38 3.38 -22.00
CA ARG A 21 12.95 3.47 -22.37
C ARG A 21 12.09 2.59 -21.46
N GLN A 22 12.56 1.39 -21.10
CA GLN A 22 11.84 0.50 -20.20
C GLN A 22 11.77 1.07 -18.77
N SER A 23 12.86 1.66 -18.29
CA SER A 23 12.91 2.36 -17.00
C SER A 23 11.92 3.53 -16.96
N GLN A 24 11.90 4.35 -18.02
CA GLN A 24 10.97 5.45 -18.18
C GLN A 24 9.50 4.99 -18.15
N ARG A 25 9.16 3.90 -18.85
CA ARG A 25 7.80 3.34 -18.82
C ARG A 25 7.37 2.90 -17.43
N ILE A 26 8.26 2.23 -16.69
CA ILE A 26 7.98 1.79 -15.31
C ILE A 26 7.76 2.99 -14.39
N VAL A 27 8.64 3.98 -14.41
CA VAL A 27 8.48 5.15 -13.54
C VAL A 27 7.23 5.94 -13.90
N SER A 28 6.93 6.09 -15.19
CA SER A 28 5.66 6.69 -15.61
C SER A 28 4.45 5.92 -15.08
N ALA A 29 4.48 4.58 -15.10
CA ALA A 29 3.39 3.78 -14.53
C ALA A 29 3.21 4.03 -13.02
N PHE A 30 4.30 4.08 -12.25
CA PHE A 30 4.24 4.43 -10.82
C PHE A 30 3.78 5.86 -10.56
N VAL A 31 4.24 6.83 -11.36
CA VAL A 31 3.82 8.24 -11.25
C VAL A 31 2.34 8.38 -11.56
N ILE A 32 1.85 7.76 -12.63
CA ILE A 32 0.43 7.76 -12.99
C ILE A 32 -0.41 7.12 -11.88
N THR A 33 0.02 5.96 -11.35
CA THR A 33 -0.63 5.34 -10.19
C THR A 33 -0.65 6.29 -8.98
N GLY A 34 0.47 6.92 -8.66
CA GLY A 34 0.56 7.85 -7.54
C GLY A 34 -0.34 9.08 -7.70
N LEU A 35 -0.40 9.65 -8.90
CA LEU A 35 -1.30 10.77 -9.22
C LEU A 35 -2.77 10.34 -9.16
N PHE A 36 -3.10 9.14 -9.67
CA PHE A 36 -4.44 8.59 -9.56
C PHE A 36 -4.87 8.51 -8.09
N PHE A 37 -4.03 7.92 -7.23
CA PHE A 37 -4.34 7.78 -5.79
C PHE A 37 -4.30 9.10 -5.03
N MET A 38 -3.46 10.05 -5.43
CA MET A 38 -3.43 11.39 -4.86
C MET A 38 -4.74 12.12 -5.14
N LEU A 39 -5.14 12.19 -6.42
CA LEU A 39 -6.24 13.06 -6.87
C LEU A 39 -7.61 12.49 -6.52
N LEU A 40 -7.82 11.19 -6.78
CA LEU A 40 -9.13 10.58 -6.60
C LEU A 40 -9.31 10.14 -5.14
N PRO A 41 -8.80 8.99 -4.68
CA PRO A 41 -9.07 8.54 -3.32
C PRO A 41 -8.42 9.41 -2.24
N GLY A 42 -7.31 10.09 -2.53
CA GLY A 42 -6.66 11.01 -1.60
C GLY A 42 -7.47 12.30 -1.42
N THR A 43 -7.51 13.15 -2.44
CA THR A 43 -8.13 14.47 -2.35
C THR A 43 -9.65 14.39 -2.21
N PHE A 44 -10.33 13.55 -2.99
CA PHE A 44 -11.80 13.46 -2.94
C PHE A 44 -12.30 13.03 -1.56
N LEU A 45 -11.75 11.94 -0.99
CA LEU A 45 -12.11 11.52 0.37
C LEU A 45 -11.67 12.54 1.42
N GLY A 46 -10.56 13.25 1.19
CA GLY A 46 -10.09 14.31 2.08
C GLY A 46 -11.08 15.47 2.16
N VAL A 47 -11.56 15.94 1.01
CA VAL A 47 -12.60 16.98 0.92
C VAL A 47 -13.90 16.49 1.56
N TRP A 48 -14.32 15.25 1.30
CA TRP A 48 -15.53 14.70 1.89
C TRP A 48 -15.46 14.62 3.42
N ASN A 49 -14.32 14.18 3.96
CA ASN A 49 -14.07 14.18 5.41
C ASN A 49 -14.16 15.60 6.00
N LEU A 50 -13.71 16.64 5.28
CA LEU A 50 -13.82 18.03 5.74
C LEU A 50 -15.27 18.52 5.75
N VAL A 51 -16.07 18.16 4.73
CA VAL A 51 -17.49 18.47 4.68
C VAL A 51 -18.22 17.83 5.86
N ASP A 52 -17.98 16.54 6.14
CA ASP A 52 -18.60 15.82 7.26
C ASP A 52 -18.30 16.48 8.62
N ILE A 53 -17.05 16.92 8.85
CA ILE A 53 -16.68 17.64 10.08
C ILE A 53 -17.36 19.02 10.13
N SER A 54 -17.43 19.71 8.99
CA SER A 54 -18.02 21.04 8.90
C SER A 54 -19.53 21.02 9.18
N GLU A 55 -20.24 20.01 8.69
CA GLU A 55 -21.69 19.84 8.92
C GLU A 55 -21.99 19.41 10.36
N ALA A 56 -21.17 18.52 10.93
CA ALA A 56 -21.41 18.00 12.28
C ALA A 56 -20.83 18.89 13.39
N HIS A 57 -19.99 19.88 13.06
CA HIS A 57 -19.21 20.71 13.99
C HIS A 57 -18.42 19.92 15.05
N LEU A 58 -18.16 18.64 14.80
CA LEU A 58 -17.55 17.70 15.74
C LEU A 58 -16.62 16.75 15.00
N SER A 59 -15.40 16.61 15.50
CA SER A 59 -14.38 15.71 14.93
C SER A 59 -14.72 14.22 15.07
N SER A 60 -15.67 13.88 15.95
CA SER A 60 -16.20 12.51 16.12
C SER A 60 -17.14 12.06 15.01
N ALA A 61 -17.56 12.96 14.11
CA ALA A 61 -18.40 12.62 12.97
C ALA A 61 -17.66 11.80 11.89
N LEU A 62 -16.33 11.81 11.92
CA LEU A 62 -15.51 11.09 10.97
C LEU A 62 -15.65 9.58 11.11
N ARG A 63 -16.05 8.92 10.03
CA ARG A 63 -15.99 7.46 9.94
C ARG A 63 -14.53 7.04 9.90
N GLN A 64 -14.07 6.33 10.94
CA GLN A 64 -12.70 5.85 11.05
C GLN A 64 -12.21 5.07 9.81
N ALA A 65 -13.10 4.32 9.16
CA ALA A 65 -12.80 3.59 7.94
C ALA A 65 -12.43 4.52 6.76
N TRP A 66 -13.13 5.65 6.63
CA TRP A 66 -12.90 6.65 5.58
C TRP A 66 -11.64 7.47 5.85
N LEU A 67 -11.39 7.83 7.11
CA LEU A 67 -10.14 8.46 7.53
C LEU A 67 -8.93 7.56 7.23
N GLN A 68 -9.04 6.27 7.54
CA GLN A 68 -7.99 5.30 7.21
C GLN A 68 -7.84 5.05 5.70
N ALA A 69 -8.94 5.04 4.95
CA ALA A 69 -8.90 4.90 3.48
C ALA A 69 -8.19 6.08 2.82
N HIS A 70 -8.51 7.31 3.25
CA HIS A 70 -7.84 8.54 2.83
C HIS A 70 -6.34 8.50 3.15
N GLY A 71 -5.98 8.26 4.42
CA GLY A 71 -4.58 8.24 4.85
C GLY A 71 -3.74 7.18 4.11
N GLN A 72 -4.32 5.99 3.88
CA GLN A 72 -3.69 4.94 3.08
C GLN A 72 -3.49 5.34 1.62
N ALA A 73 -4.47 5.98 1.00
CA ALA A 73 -4.35 6.48 -0.36
C ALA A 73 -3.24 7.55 -0.49
N GLN A 74 -3.08 8.43 0.51
CA GLN A 74 -2.03 9.45 0.50
C GLN A 74 -0.64 8.86 0.74
N ILE A 75 -0.47 8.04 1.77
CA ILE A 75 0.86 7.53 2.16
C ILE A 75 1.33 6.42 1.22
N PHE A 76 0.51 5.39 1.01
CA PHE A 76 0.90 4.22 0.21
C PHE A 76 0.57 4.42 -1.28
N GLY A 77 -0.62 4.96 -1.57
CA GLY A 77 -1.06 5.24 -2.92
C GLY A 77 -0.20 6.30 -3.62
N TRP A 78 -0.10 7.49 -3.06
CA TRP A 78 0.64 8.60 -3.65
C TRP A 78 2.14 8.54 -3.34
N ILE A 79 2.53 8.79 -2.09
CA ILE A 79 3.94 8.93 -1.71
C ILE A 79 4.71 7.64 -1.97
N GLY A 80 4.15 6.49 -1.56
CA GLY A 80 4.75 5.18 -1.76
C GLY A 80 5.02 4.89 -3.24
N SER A 81 4.02 5.08 -4.11
CA SER A 81 4.22 4.86 -5.56
C SER A 81 5.33 5.73 -6.14
N PHE A 82 5.45 6.99 -5.70
CA PHE A 82 6.54 7.88 -6.15
C PHE A 82 7.90 7.38 -5.67
N ILE A 83 8.01 6.98 -4.40
CA ILE A 83 9.26 6.45 -3.83
C ILE A 83 9.72 5.21 -4.59
N LEU A 84 8.83 4.23 -4.81
CA LEU A 84 9.19 3.01 -5.55
C LEU A 84 9.55 3.33 -7.01
N GLY A 85 8.77 4.18 -7.69
CA GLY A 85 9.00 4.55 -9.08
C GLY A 85 10.33 5.26 -9.30
N ILE A 86 10.60 6.30 -8.51
CA ILE A 86 11.85 7.06 -8.58
C ILE A 86 13.04 6.18 -8.16
N GLY A 87 12.87 5.35 -7.13
CA GLY A 87 13.90 4.42 -6.69
C GLY A 87 14.32 3.44 -7.78
N LEU A 88 13.36 2.81 -8.47
CA LEU A 88 13.65 1.90 -9.59
C LEU A 88 14.26 2.64 -10.79
N TYR A 89 13.78 3.85 -11.09
CA TYR A 89 14.35 4.68 -12.15
C TYR A 89 15.80 5.07 -11.87
N SER A 90 16.13 5.39 -10.62
CA SER A 90 17.48 5.78 -10.22
C SER A 90 18.52 4.68 -10.45
N LEU A 91 18.12 3.40 -10.47
CA LEU A 91 19.00 2.26 -10.73
C LEU A 91 19.58 2.31 -12.15
N THR A 92 18.82 2.78 -13.14
CA THR A 92 19.32 2.88 -14.52
C THR A 92 20.18 4.11 -14.76
N LYS A 93 20.14 5.11 -13.87
CA LYS A 93 20.99 6.31 -13.94
C LYS A 93 22.30 6.17 -13.17
N THR A 94 22.28 5.45 -12.06
CA THR A 94 23.46 5.26 -11.20
C THR A 94 24.35 4.09 -11.63
N GLN A 95 23.90 3.24 -12.55
CA GLN A 95 24.70 2.17 -13.14
C GLN A 95 24.93 2.35 -14.65
N SER A 96 26.13 1.96 -15.09
CA SER A 96 26.47 1.70 -16.49
C SER A 96 26.01 0.31 -16.97
N SER A 97 25.37 -0.49 -16.09
CA SER A 97 24.99 -1.87 -16.42
C SER A 97 23.74 -1.91 -17.29
N MET A 98 23.76 -2.76 -18.33
CA MET A 98 22.61 -2.96 -19.24
C MET A 98 21.53 -3.89 -18.65
N ASN A 99 21.63 -4.24 -17.36
CA ASN A 99 20.83 -5.29 -16.74
C ASN A 99 19.77 -4.70 -15.80
N PHE A 100 18.74 -4.08 -16.37
CA PHE A 100 17.57 -3.63 -15.62
C PHE A 100 16.58 -4.79 -15.44
N PRO A 101 16.12 -5.10 -14.21
CA PRO A 101 15.19 -6.19 -13.94
C PRO A 101 13.74 -5.81 -14.33
N ALA A 102 13.50 -5.58 -15.63
CA ALA A 102 12.24 -5.07 -16.15
C ALA A 102 11.00 -5.87 -15.73
N ARG A 103 11.08 -7.21 -15.75
CA ARG A 103 9.97 -8.09 -15.37
C ARG A 103 9.65 -7.99 -13.89
N ALA A 104 10.67 -7.97 -13.03
CA ALA A 104 10.47 -7.82 -11.59
C ALA A 104 9.92 -6.42 -11.24
N ALA A 105 10.35 -5.38 -11.96
CA ALA A 105 9.81 -4.03 -11.79
C ALA A 105 8.32 -3.94 -12.17
N TRP A 106 7.91 -4.55 -13.29
CA TRP A 106 6.49 -4.64 -13.66
C TRP A 106 5.68 -5.47 -12.66
N ALA A 107 6.22 -6.61 -12.20
CA ALA A 107 5.56 -7.43 -11.18
C ALA A 107 5.38 -6.66 -9.87
N ALA A 108 6.42 -5.93 -9.42
CA ALA A 108 6.35 -5.08 -8.25
C ALA A 108 5.29 -3.98 -8.41
N TRP A 109 5.26 -3.29 -9.55
CA TRP A 109 4.22 -2.29 -9.85
C TRP A 109 2.80 -2.87 -9.78
N SER A 110 2.58 -4.05 -10.39
CA SER A 110 1.26 -4.71 -10.38
C SER A 110 0.84 -5.12 -8.96
N LEU A 111 1.74 -5.77 -8.21
CA LEU A 111 1.48 -6.19 -6.83
C LEU A 111 1.22 -4.98 -5.92
N TRP A 112 1.99 -3.90 -6.09
CA TRP A 112 1.82 -2.65 -5.35
C TRP A 112 0.46 -2.03 -5.62
N THR A 113 0.15 -1.79 -6.90
CA THR A 113 -1.08 -1.13 -7.34
C THR A 113 -2.31 -1.93 -6.93
N LEU A 114 -2.28 -3.25 -7.15
CA LEU A 114 -3.37 -4.14 -6.75
C LEU A 114 -3.55 -4.18 -5.23
N GLY A 115 -2.45 -4.26 -4.48
CA GLY A 115 -2.49 -4.22 -3.02
C GLY A 115 -3.14 -2.94 -2.49
N ILE A 116 -2.73 -1.77 -2.99
CA ILE A 116 -3.32 -0.49 -2.55
C ILE A 116 -4.78 -0.38 -2.98
N ALA A 117 -5.11 -0.75 -4.22
CA ALA A 117 -6.49 -0.70 -4.73
C ALA A 117 -7.43 -1.60 -3.91
N LEU A 118 -7.02 -2.83 -3.61
CA LEU A 118 -7.78 -3.76 -2.76
C LEU A 118 -7.93 -3.23 -1.34
N ARG A 119 -6.85 -2.68 -0.76
CA ARG A 119 -6.87 -2.10 0.59
C ARG A 119 -7.84 -0.92 0.67
N TRP A 120 -7.81 -0.05 -0.33
CA TRP A 120 -8.68 1.11 -0.42
C TRP A 120 -10.15 0.69 -0.59
N LEU A 121 -10.44 -0.22 -1.53
CA LEU A 121 -11.78 -0.78 -1.73
C LEU A 121 -12.31 -1.44 -0.46
N ALA A 122 -11.53 -2.31 0.19
CA ALA A 122 -11.96 -3.02 1.40
C ALA A 122 -12.36 -2.08 2.53
N ARG A 123 -11.76 -0.89 2.64
CA ARG A 123 -12.12 0.11 3.66
C ARG A 123 -13.37 0.91 3.31
N ILE A 124 -13.69 1.05 2.03
CA ILE A 124 -14.91 1.72 1.58
C ILE A 124 -16.10 0.77 1.61
N VAL A 125 -15.97 -0.40 0.98
CA VAL A 125 -17.09 -1.34 0.82
C VAL A 125 -17.27 -2.27 2.02
N MET A 126 -16.26 -2.42 2.88
CA MET A 126 -16.25 -3.32 4.05
C MET A 126 -16.56 -4.80 3.75
N TRP A 127 -16.58 -5.20 2.47
CA TRP A 127 -16.83 -6.57 2.01
C TRP A 127 -15.62 -7.46 2.27
N GLU A 128 -15.82 -8.58 2.96
CA GLU A 128 -14.78 -9.58 3.31
C GLU A 128 -13.47 -8.98 3.85
N TRP A 129 -13.57 -7.88 4.59
CA TRP A 129 -12.42 -7.10 5.06
C TRP A 129 -11.40 -7.94 5.84
N ARG A 130 -11.83 -9.01 6.51
CA ARG A 130 -10.95 -9.93 7.25
C ARG A 130 -9.94 -10.66 6.38
N ILE A 131 -10.28 -10.93 5.12
CA ILE A 131 -9.43 -11.63 4.15
C ILE A 131 -8.75 -10.62 3.23
N VAL A 132 -9.52 -9.63 2.73
CA VAL A 132 -9.02 -8.66 1.76
C VAL A 132 -7.95 -7.75 2.37
N LEU A 133 -8.08 -7.36 3.65
CA LEU A 133 -7.10 -6.52 4.32
C LEU A 133 -5.72 -7.19 4.49
N PRO A 134 -5.58 -8.41 5.04
CA PRO A 134 -4.27 -9.05 5.14
C PRO A 134 -3.73 -9.44 3.75
N PHE A 135 -4.58 -9.90 2.83
CA PHE A 135 -4.15 -10.24 1.47
C PHE A 135 -3.57 -9.02 0.74
N SER A 136 -4.23 -7.87 0.83
CA SER A 136 -3.71 -6.61 0.27
C SER A 136 -2.39 -6.17 0.92
N GLY A 137 -2.19 -6.45 2.21
CA GLY A 137 -0.92 -6.22 2.91
C GLY A 137 0.21 -7.11 2.38
N LEU A 138 -0.07 -8.39 2.12
CA LEU A 138 0.89 -9.33 1.52
C LEU A 138 1.32 -8.88 0.12
N LEU A 139 0.39 -8.40 -0.71
CA LEU A 139 0.71 -7.87 -2.03
C LEU A 139 1.63 -6.63 -1.97
N GLN A 140 1.33 -5.69 -1.06
CA GLN A 140 2.19 -4.52 -0.83
C GLN A 140 3.57 -4.92 -0.31
N LEU A 141 3.63 -5.85 0.65
CA LEU A 141 4.89 -6.32 1.24
C LEU A 141 5.76 -7.04 0.22
N THR A 142 5.18 -7.97 -0.55
CA THR A 142 5.91 -8.72 -1.59
C THR A 142 6.45 -7.80 -2.68
N SER A 143 5.69 -6.78 -3.07
CA SER A 143 6.16 -5.73 -3.96
C SER A 143 7.35 -4.96 -3.38
N PHE A 144 7.22 -4.50 -2.13
CA PHE A 144 8.27 -3.72 -1.48
C PHE A 144 9.56 -4.53 -1.24
N LEU A 145 9.43 -5.81 -0.90
CA LEU A 145 10.57 -6.73 -0.80
C LEU A 145 11.25 -6.94 -2.15
N SER A 146 10.47 -7.02 -3.24
CA SER A 146 11.02 -7.11 -4.61
C SER A 146 11.80 -5.85 -4.98
N PHE A 147 11.31 -4.67 -4.57
CA PHE A 147 12.00 -3.40 -4.71
C PHE A 147 13.31 -3.35 -3.93
N CYS A 148 13.29 -3.71 -2.64
CA CYS A 148 14.49 -3.81 -1.81
C CYS A 148 15.52 -4.80 -2.39
N TYR A 149 15.06 -5.96 -2.87
CA TYR A 149 15.90 -6.93 -3.55
C TYR A 149 16.53 -6.33 -4.82
N ALA A 150 15.76 -5.61 -5.62
CA ALA A 150 16.27 -4.94 -6.82
C ALA A 150 17.34 -3.89 -6.48
N ILE A 151 17.12 -3.07 -5.45
CA ILE A 151 18.14 -2.10 -4.99
C ILE A 151 19.39 -2.81 -4.47
N ARG A 152 19.26 -3.90 -3.71
CA ARG A 152 20.44 -4.61 -3.18
C ARG A 152 21.23 -5.33 -4.28
N ARG A 153 20.54 -5.87 -5.28
CA ARG A 153 21.16 -6.64 -6.37
C ARG A 153 21.74 -5.75 -7.47
N TYR A 154 21.05 -4.66 -7.79
CA TYR A 154 21.35 -3.77 -8.92
C TYR A 154 21.68 -2.34 -8.48
N GLY A 155 21.81 -2.06 -7.18
CA GLY A 155 22.29 -0.78 -6.67
C GLY A 155 23.81 -0.64 -6.77
N PRO A 156 24.36 0.55 -6.48
CA PRO A 156 25.81 0.77 -6.45
C PRO A 156 26.49 -0.22 -5.50
N LYS A 157 27.64 -0.78 -5.90
CA LYS A 157 28.46 -1.56 -4.97
C LYS A 157 28.94 -0.59 -3.89
N ALA A 158 28.63 -0.89 -2.62
CA ALA A 158 29.08 -0.07 -1.51
C ALA A 158 30.60 0.08 -1.57
N SER A 159 31.08 1.32 -1.67
CA SER A 159 32.47 1.66 -1.35
C SER A 159 32.74 1.28 0.11
N ALA A 160 33.97 0.94 0.46
CA ALA A 160 34.38 0.61 1.83
C ALA A 160 34.20 1.78 2.84
N SER A 161 33.76 2.96 2.37
CA SER A 161 33.43 4.10 3.20
C SER A 161 32.12 3.91 3.97
N GLN A 162 32.08 4.43 5.20
CA GLN A 162 30.88 4.50 6.01
C GLN A 162 29.70 5.12 5.22
N PRO A 163 28.48 4.57 5.32
CA PRO A 163 27.31 5.13 4.65
C PRO A 163 27.04 6.55 5.15
N GLU A 164 26.93 7.48 4.21
CA GLU A 164 26.66 8.89 4.48
C GLU A 164 25.33 9.07 5.24
N ALA A 165 25.23 10.14 6.04
CA ALA A 165 24.10 10.35 6.95
C ALA A 165 22.73 10.31 6.25
N TRP A 166 22.62 10.86 5.04
CA TRP A 166 21.38 10.83 4.26
C TRP A 166 20.99 9.39 3.83
N MET A 167 21.97 8.52 3.56
CA MET A 167 21.70 7.11 3.23
C MET A 167 21.14 6.35 4.43
N ARG A 168 21.62 6.68 5.65
CA ARG A 168 21.07 6.12 6.90
C ARG A 168 19.63 6.56 7.12
N THR A 169 19.30 7.82 6.81
CA THR A 169 17.93 8.32 6.87
C THR A 169 17.03 7.57 5.90
N ILE A 170 17.45 7.35 4.65
CA ILE A 170 16.67 6.56 3.68
C ILE A 170 16.49 5.12 4.15
N ALA A 171 17.54 4.50 4.69
CA ALA A 171 17.45 3.14 5.24
C ALA A 171 16.47 3.07 6.43
N ALA A 172 16.53 4.05 7.35
CA ALA A 172 15.59 4.14 8.46
C ALA A 172 14.15 4.37 7.99
N SER A 173 13.92 5.24 7.00
CA SER A 173 12.60 5.45 6.39
C SER A 173 12.10 4.20 5.68
N THR A 174 12.98 3.46 5.00
CA THR A 174 12.65 2.17 4.35
C THR A 174 12.22 1.13 5.39
N VAL A 175 12.92 1.05 6.53
CA VAL A 175 12.55 0.18 7.65
C VAL A 175 11.22 0.62 8.27
N GLY A 176 11.01 1.92 8.50
CA GLY A 176 9.75 2.45 8.99
C GLY A 176 8.58 2.14 8.05
N PHE A 177 8.80 2.24 6.75
CA PHE A 177 7.81 1.91 5.73
C PHE A 177 7.51 0.40 5.67
N LEU A 178 8.53 -0.45 5.84
CA LEU A 178 8.36 -1.89 6.01
C LEU A 178 7.53 -2.22 7.24
N LEU A 179 7.87 -1.65 8.39
CA LEU A 179 7.14 -1.87 9.64
C LEU A 179 5.68 -1.43 9.50
N ASN A 180 5.44 -0.27 8.89
CA ASN A 180 4.09 0.21 8.60
C ASN A 180 3.33 -0.73 7.64
N THR A 181 4.02 -1.36 6.68
CA THR A 181 3.42 -2.37 5.80
C THR A 181 3.12 -3.67 6.55
N CYS A 182 3.99 -4.09 7.46
CA CYS A 182 3.78 -5.27 8.29
C CYS A 182 2.61 -5.10 9.26
N ASP A 183 2.45 -3.92 9.86
CA ASP A 183 1.29 -3.60 10.71
C ASP A 183 -0.04 -3.82 9.95
N GLN A 184 -0.04 -3.66 8.63
CA GLN A 184 -1.23 -3.90 7.80
C GLN A 184 -1.68 -5.36 7.73
N LEU A 185 -0.82 -6.32 8.09
CA LEU A 185 -1.13 -7.75 8.14
C LEU A 185 -2.05 -8.10 9.32
N TRP A 186 -2.04 -7.30 10.38
CA TRP A 186 -2.94 -7.52 11.52
C TRP A 186 -4.25 -6.76 11.29
N PRO A 187 -5.39 -7.45 11.12
CA PRO A 187 -6.68 -6.79 11.00
C PRO A 187 -7.05 -6.16 12.36
N VAL A 188 -6.72 -4.89 12.55
CA VAL A 188 -7.27 -4.12 13.66
C VAL A 188 -8.77 -3.93 13.38
N PRO A 189 -9.69 -4.46 14.22
CA PRO A 189 -11.11 -4.30 13.97
C PRO A 189 -11.47 -2.80 14.00
N PRO A 190 -12.38 -2.34 13.12
CA PRO A 190 -12.88 -0.98 13.18
C PRO A 190 -13.43 -0.69 14.58
N ALA A 191 -13.15 0.50 15.10
CA ALA A 191 -13.32 0.84 16.52
C ALA A 191 -14.73 0.56 17.10
N GLY A 192 -15.78 0.53 16.27
CA GLY A 192 -17.14 0.13 16.66
C GLY A 192 -17.25 -1.31 17.19
N PHE A 193 -16.35 -2.22 16.81
CA PHE A 193 -16.34 -3.61 17.28
C PHE A 193 -15.60 -3.81 18.61
N ARG A 194 -14.70 -2.88 18.98
CA ARG A 194 -13.92 -3.00 20.20
C ARG A 194 -14.79 -2.82 21.45
N CYS A 195 -15.89 -2.06 21.35
CA CYS A 195 -16.87 -1.93 22.43
C CYS A 195 -17.65 -3.23 22.72
N CYS A 196 -17.98 -4.03 21.69
CA CYS A 196 -18.72 -5.29 21.89
C CYS A 196 -17.85 -6.42 22.46
N LEU A 197 -16.55 -6.45 22.16
CA LEU A 197 -15.66 -7.55 22.57
C LEU A 197 -15.08 -7.38 23.98
N THR A 198 -14.98 -6.15 24.51
CA THR A 198 -14.37 -5.89 25.82
C THR A 198 -15.36 -5.79 26.98
N GLY A 199 -16.67 -5.96 26.73
CA GLY A 199 -17.70 -5.81 27.77
C GLY A 199 -17.61 -4.46 28.50
N SER A 200 -17.11 -3.41 27.83
CA SER A 200 -16.86 -2.13 28.48
C SER A 200 -18.19 -1.43 28.81
N PRO A 201 -18.36 -0.90 30.04
CA PRO A 201 -19.59 -0.25 30.49
C PRO A 201 -19.95 1.03 29.71
N ALA A 202 -19.08 1.49 28.81
CA ALA A 202 -19.36 2.57 27.87
C ALA A 202 -20.52 2.28 26.89
N CYS A 203 -20.90 1.00 26.70
CA CYS A 203 -22.07 0.61 25.90
C CYS A 203 -23.42 1.05 26.52
N HIS A 204 -23.47 1.46 27.79
CA HIS A 204 -24.71 1.83 28.46
C HIS A 204 -25.01 3.34 28.50
N ARG A 205 -24.21 4.20 27.86
CA ARG A 205 -24.59 5.62 27.74
C ARG A 205 -25.63 5.81 26.63
N PRO A 206 -26.85 6.26 26.94
CA PRO A 206 -27.83 6.61 25.92
C PRO A 206 -27.29 7.84 25.17
N GLY A 207 -26.95 7.66 23.89
CA GLY A 207 -26.42 8.73 23.02
C GLY A 207 -25.27 8.32 22.09
N VAL A 208 -24.65 7.15 22.27
CA VAL A 208 -23.52 6.69 21.43
C VAL A 208 -23.96 5.78 20.27
N CYS A 209 -25.13 5.16 20.37
CA CYS A 209 -25.73 4.39 19.27
C CYS A 209 -26.81 5.24 18.59
N SER A 210 -26.48 5.86 17.46
CA SER A 210 -27.49 6.48 16.58
C SER A 210 -28.51 5.42 16.16
N SER A 211 -29.78 5.81 16.22
CA SER A 211 -31.02 5.04 16.19
C SER A 211 -31.34 4.26 14.90
N GLY A 212 -30.32 3.86 14.11
CA GLY A 212 -30.50 3.13 12.84
C GLY A 212 -29.88 1.73 12.77
N SER A 213 -29.03 1.33 13.73
CA SER A 213 -28.21 0.10 13.62
C SER A 213 -28.52 -0.99 14.67
N MET A 214 -29.70 -0.95 15.28
CA MET A 214 -30.07 -1.92 16.33
C MET A 214 -30.44 -3.30 15.75
N GLY A 215 -30.91 -3.34 14.50
CA GLY A 215 -31.26 -4.59 13.80
C GLY A 215 -30.05 -5.44 13.39
N ASP A 216 -28.95 -4.81 13.02
CA ASP A 216 -27.77 -5.54 12.49
C ASP A 216 -26.89 -6.11 13.60
N CYS A 217 -26.85 -5.50 14.79
CA CYS A 217 -26.06 -6.04 15.92
C CYS A 217 -26.61 -7.37 16.48
N CYS A 218 -27.93 -7.59 16.44
CA CYS A 218 -28.53 -8.81 16.99
C CYS A 218 -28.50 -9.99 16.01
N SER A 219 -28.56 -9.72 14.70
CA SER A 219 -28.63 -10.77 13.67
C SER A 219 -27.30 -11.54 13.51
N TYR A 220 -26.16 -10.87 13.72
CA TYR A 220 -24.84 -11.52 13.67
C TYR A 220 -24.53 -12.38 14.91
N HIS A 221 -25.12 -12.06 16.07
CA HIS A 221 -24.86 -12.81 17.31
C HIS A 221 -25.52 -14.21 17.29
N LEU A 222 -26.66 -14.37 16.60
CA LEU A 222 -27.30 -15.67 16.38
C LEU A 222 -26.58 -16.52 15.32
N GLY A 223 -26.00 -15.90 14.28
CA GLY A 223 -25.25 -16.61 13.25
C GLY A 223 -23.93 -17.22 13.76
N VAL A 224 -23.20 -16.49 14.60
CA VAL A 224 -21.93 -16.96 15.18
C VAL A 224 -22.15 -18.01 16.27
N GLN A 225 -23.21 -17.89 17.07
CA GLN A 225 -23.58 -18.92 18.07
C GLN A 225 -24.02 -20.24 17.39
N ARG A 226 -24.76 -20.19 16.28
CA ARG A 226 -25.13 -21.40 15.52
C ARG A 226 -23.94 -22.06 14.82
N ALA A 227 -22.97 -21.29 14.32
CA ALA A 227 -21.76 -21.84 13.71
C ALA A 227 -20.82 -22.50 14.74
N LEU A 228 -20.77 -21.99 15.97
CA LEU A 228 -19.99 -22.59 17.07
C LEU A 228 -20.70 -23.81 17.69
N ALA A 229 -22.04 -23.85 17.72
CA ALA A 229 -22.78 -25.01 18.19
C ALA A 229 -22.77 -26.19 17.20
N ALA A 230 -22.71 -25.93 15.89
CA ALA A 230 -22.67 -26.96 14.85
C ALA A 230 -21.30 -27.66 14.70
N GLY A 231 -20.23 -27.08 15.24
CA GLY A 231 -18.86 -27.64 15.17
C GLY A 231 -18.46 -28.53 16.37
N ILE A 232 -19.32 -28.68 17.38
CA ILE A 232 -18.98 -29.38 18.64
C ILE A 232 -19.75 -30.72 18.80
N CYS A 233 -20.68 -31.06 17.90
CA CYS A 233 -21.44 -32.31 17.95
C CYS A 233 -21.25 -33.14 16.67
N GLY A 234 -20.01 -33.60 16.44
CA GLY A 234 -19.63 -34.33 15.23
C GLY A 234 -18.40 -35.21 15.41
N THR A 235 -18.40 -36.04 16.45
CA THR A 235 -17.91 -37.44 16.54
C THR A 235 -18.06 -37.90 17.99
#